data_AF-A0A9R1C794-F1
#
_entry.id   AF-A0A9R1C794-F1
#
_cell.length_a   1.000
_cell.length_b   1.000
_cell.length_c   1.000
_cell.angle_alpha   90.00
_cell.angle_beta   90.00
_cell.angle_gamma   90.00
#
_symmetry.space_group_name_H-M   'P 1'
#
loop_
_entity.id
_entity.type
_entity.pdbx_description
1 polymer ?
#
loop_
_entity_poly.entity_id
_entity_poly.type
_entity_poly.pdbx_seq_one_letter_code
_entity_poly.pdbx_strand_id
1 'polypeptide(L)'
;MPVNLYIPATDASLVSTTTDARATRTYGDPGTYEKFKLPTWSYIYIITKDKNGNDYVTLSSTQLKGTWKKERYQGALATANDSVYRYEGYIDVYLPDYRQPVGAVYAALSAVELPGLTKGNESTVNALKTADIVDQQFTMSDDIQKEIQNIYSTPYNYKINSTYYGTLNNMNTVNPSINIVLYHIASKLDIQWNVATDIQSSVKLTNITLKTPQPQKCFIFKPLENTATDTHSESIQLDAGSQWYGRDYRYVIPVTDDNSHYKFSLTMSNNESTKTNDIDAGSIDKSQPFVPWMLGTVTVKTSW
;
A
#
# COMPACT_ATOMS: atom_id res chain seq x y z
N MET A 1 4.05 -3.48 -26.17
CA MET A 1 5.26 -3.80 -25.38
C MET A 1 4.90 -4.89 -24.38
N PRO A 2 5.61 -6.03 -24.27
CA PRO A 2 5.35 -6.98 -23.19
C PRO A 2 5.75 -6.38 -21.83
N VAL A 3 4.79 -6.33 -20.90
CA VAL A 3 4.98 -5.87 -19.51
C VAL A 3 4.71 -7.06 -18.59
N ASN A 4 5.73 -7.51 -17.87
CA ASN A 4 5.56 -8.53 -16.84
C ASN A 4 5.39 -7.84 -15.48
N LEU A 5 4.19 -7.96 -14.91
CA LEU A 5 3.83 -7.37 -13.64
C LEU A 5 3.94 -8.43 -12.53
N TYR A 6 4.63 -8.06 -11.45
CA TYR A 6 4.80 -8.89 -10.28
C TYR A 6 4.29 -8.17 -9.03
N ILE A 7 3.56 -8.87 -8.17
CA ILE A 7 3.25 -8.41 -6.81
C ILE A 7 3.81 -9.41 -5.79
N PRO A 8 4.32 -8.95 -4.64
CA PRO A 8 4.70 -9.84 -3.54
C PRO A 8 3.52 -10.74 -3.15
N ALA A 9 3.78 -12.04 -3.04
CA ALA A 9 2.86 -12.97 -2.40
C ALA A 9 3.19 -12.96 -0.91
N THR A 10 2.79 -11.91 -0.19
CA THR A 10 2.81 -11.88 1.28
C THR A 10 1.90 -12.98 1.78
N ASP A 11 2.49 -14.15 1.99
CA ASP A 11 1.84 -15.35 2.49
C ASP A 11 2.62 -15.78 3.74
N ALA A 12 2.05 -15.50 4.91
CA ALA A 12 2.65 -15.82 6.19
C ALA A 12 2.88 -17.34 6.41
N SER A 13 2.42 -18.22 5.50
CA SER A 13 2.75 -19.65 5.53
C SER A 13 4.20 -19.98 5.17
N LEU A 14 4.98 -19.03 4.64
CA LEU A 14 6.32 -19.27 4.09
C LEU A 14 7.48 -18.72 4.94
N VAL A 15 7.21 -18.16 6.12
CA VAL A 15 8.27 -17.89 7.10
C VAL A 15 8.67 -19.21 7.75
N SER A 16 9.93 -19.57 7.60
CA SER A 16 10.51 -20.90 7.68
C SER A 16 10.16 -21.75 8.91
N THR A 17 10.19 -23.06 8.67
CA THR A 17 10.18 -24.23 9.56
C THR A 17 11.32 -24.28 10.60
N THR A 18 11.83 -23.14 11.05
CA THR A 18 12.74 -23.01 12.18
C THR A 18 11.93 -22.60 13.40
N THR A 19 11.90 -23.49 14.38
CA THR A 19 11.08 -23.46 15.60
C THR A 19 11.30 -22.25 16.52
N ASP A 20 12.13 -21.27 16.14
CA ASP A 20 12.59 -20.17 17.00
C ASP A 20 12.27 -18.75 16.50
N ALA A 21 11.38 -18.60 15.51
CA ALA A 21 10.73 -17.33 15.23
C ALA A 21 9.21 -17.44 15.38
N ARG A 22 8.77 -18.10 16.45
CA ARG A 22 7.47 -17.73 17.03
C ARG A 22 7.65 -16.33 17.59
N ALA A 23 7.32 -15.30 16.81
CA ALA A 23 6.74 -14.12 17.42
C ALA A 23 5.61 -14.66 18.30
N THR A 24 5.83 -14.65 19.61
CA THR A 24 5.05 -15.39 20.60
C THR A 24 3.60 -14.97 20.47
N ARG A 25 2.80 -15.73 19.71
CA ARG A 25 1.34 -15.59 19.73
C ARG A 25 0.90 -16.09 21.09
N THR A 26 0.61 -15.17 22.00
CA THR A 26 0.07 -15.49 23.32
C THR A 26 -1.22 -16.30 23.14
N TYR A 27 -1.44 -17.27 24.01
CA TYR A 27 -2.70 -18.03 24.07
C TYR A 27 -3.88 -17.04 24.13
N GLY A 28 -4.75 -17.05 23.12
CA GLY A 28 -5.88 -16.11 22.99
C GLY A 28 -5.75 -15.03 21.90
N ASP A 29 -4.70 -15.04 21.07
CA ASP A 29 -4.54 -14.13 19.91
C ASP A 29 -5.52 -14.50 18.75
N PRO A 30 -6.55 -13.68 18.47
CA PRO A 30 -7.53 -13.95 17.41
C PRO A 30 -7.03 -13.61 16.00
N GLY A 31 -5.74 -13.26 15.82
CA GLY A 31 -5.20 -12.75 14.56
C GLY A 31 -5.66 -13.51 13.32
N THR A 32 -6.41 -12.82 12.45
CA THR A 32 -6.92 -13.37 11.20
C THR A 32 -5.78 -13.63 10.21
N TYR A 33 -5.89 -14.69 9.43
CA TYR A 33 -4.97 -14.95 8.32
C TYR A 33 -5.13 -13.82 7.29
N GLU A 34 -4.03 -13.18 6.89
CA GLU A 34 -4.07 -12.15 5.85
C GLU A 34 -4.61 -12.75 4.55
N LYS A 35 -5.64 -12.12 3.98
CA LYS A 35 -6.22 -12.50 2.69
C LYS A 35 -6.13 -11.31 1.75
N PHE A 36 -5.20 -11.39 0.81
CA PHE A 36 -5.08 -10.41 -0.28
C PHE A 36 -5.97 -10.82 -1.44
N LYS A 37 -6.54 -9.83 -2.13
CA LYS A 37 -7.21 -10.01 -3.41
C LYS A 37 -6.23 -9.72 -4.53
N LEU A 38 -6.28 -10.57 -5.55
CA LEU A 38 -5.49 -10.34 -6.76
C LEU A 38 -6.03 -9.12 -7.52
N PRO A 39 -5.16 -8.27 -8.09
CA PRO A 39 -5.61 -7.10 -8.83
C PRO A 39 -6.44 -7.44 -10.06
N THR A 40 -7.43 -6.60 -10.34
CA THR A 40 -8.31 -6.68 -11.51
C THR A 40 -8.23 -5.44 -12.39
N TRP A 41 -7.58 -4.36 -11.93
CA TRP A 41 -7.37 -3.12 -12.67
C TRP A 41 -5.88 -2.81 -12.79
N SER A 42 -5.52 -2.19 -13.92
CA SER A 42 -4.15 -1.72 -14.19
C SER A 42 -4.12 -0.28 -14.70
N TYR A 43 -3.08 0.43 -14.31
CA TYR A 43 -2.76 1.79 -14.73
C TYR A 43 -1.26 1.83 -15.03
N ILE A 44 -0.89 1.81 -16.31
CA ILE A 44 0.50 1.77 -16.75
C ILE A 44 0.79 3.01 -17.57
N TYR A 45 1.65 3.87 -17.05
CA TYR A 45 2.15 5.06 -17.72
C TYR A 45 3.55 4.77 -18.24
N ILE A 46 3.79 5.02 -19.52
CA ILE A 46 5.12 4.98 -20.11
C ILE A 46 5.51 6.39 -20.48
N ILE A 47 6.65 6.82 -19.98
CA ILE A 47 7.20 8.15 -20.22
C ILE A 47 8.43 7.98 -21.10
N THR A 48 8.42 8.65 -22.23
CA THR A 48 9.59 8.80 -23.09
C THR A 48 9.78 10.28 -23.42
N LYS A 49 10.65 10.56 -24.39
CA LYS A 49 10.92 11.89 -24.90
C LYS A 49 10.62 11.96 -26.40
N ASP A 50 9.99 13.04 -26.83
CA ASP A 50 9.74 13.32 -28.25
C ASP A 50 11.01 13.80 -28.97
N LYS A 51 10.86 14.16 -30.26
CA LYS A 51 11.94 14.66 -31.12
C LYS A 51 12.54 15.99 -30.66
N ASN A 52 11.82 16.73 -29.81
CA ASN A 52 12.23 18.01 -29.27
C ASN A 52 12.76 17.88 -27.83
N GLY A 53 12.81 16.66 -27.27
CA GLY A 53 13.24 16.40 -25.89
C GLY A 53 12.15 16.68 -24.84
N ASN A 54 10.90 16.90 -25.25
CA ASN A 54 9.77 17.05 -24.34
C ASN A 54 9.27 15.69 -23.85
N ASP A 55 8.66 15.66 -22.67
CA ASP A 55 7.99 14.45 -22.18
C ASP A 55 6.89 14.04 -23.16
N TYR A 56 6.79 12.74 -23.39
CA TYR A 56 5.69 12.13 -24.12
C TYR A 56 5.22 10.94 -23.29
N VAL A 57 3.97 11.01 -22.83
CA VAL A 57 3.37 9.98 -21.97
C VAL A 57 2.34 9.17 -22.74
N THR A 58 2.39 7.86 -22.57
CA THR A 58 1.33 6.94 -22.98
C THR A 58 0.73 6.24 -21.77
N LEU A 59 -0.53 5.83 -21.89
CA LEU A 59 -1.29 5.20 -20.83
C LEU A 59 -1.96 3.93 -21.36
N SER A 60 -1.86 2.86 -20.58
CA SER A 60 -2.81 1.76 -20.59
C SER A 60 -3.55 1.73 -19.27
N SER A 61 -4.83 2.07 -19.28
CA SER A 61 -5.74 1.86 -18.16
C SER A 61 -6.81 0.87 -18.57
N THR A 62 -6.83 -0.31 -17.94
CA THR A 62 -7.77 -1.36 -18.33
C THR A 62 -8.06 -2.30 -17.17
N GLN A 63 -9.25 -2.90 -17.22
CA GLN A 63 -9.57 -4.06 -16.43
C GLN A 63 -8.81 -5.27 -17.00
N LEU A 64 -8.04 -5.93 -16.13
CA LEU A 64 -7.24 -7.10 -16.45
C LEU A 64 -8.14 -8.29 -16.77
N LYS A 65 -7.78 -9.01 -17.84
CA LYS A 65 -8.50 -10.19 -18.33
C LYS A 65 -7.68 -11.48 -18.27
N GLY A 66 -6.42 -11.38 -17.87
CA GLY A 66 -5.51 -12.51 -17.71
C GLY A 66 -5.66 -13.21 -16.37
N THR A 67 -4.72 -14.11 -16.09
CA THR A 67 -4.65 -14.88 -14.85
C THR A 67 -3.42 -14.49 -14.03
N TRP A 68 -3.40 -14.87 -12.76
CA TRP A 68 -2.24 -14.68 -11.88
C TRP A 68 -1.64 -16.03 -11.53
N LYS A 69 -0.31 -16.14 -11.68
CA LYS A 69 0.44 -17.35 -11.36
C LYS A 69 1.39 -17.08 -10.21
N LYS A 70 1.29 -17.88 -9.14
CA LYS A 70 2.25 -17.86 -8.03
C LYS A 70 3.55 -18.52 -8.50
N GLU A 71 4.67 -17.84 -8.35
CA GLU A 71 6.00 -18.34 -8.67
C GLU A 71 7.08 -17.74 -7.75
N ARG A 72 8.33 -18.20 -7.87
CA ARG A 72 9.48 -17.65 -7.15
C ARG A 72 10.12 -16.56 -8.00
N TYR A 73 10.36 -15.39 -7.42
CA TYR A 73 11.03 -14.31 -8.11
C TYR A 73 12.54 -14.59 -8.22
N GLN A 74 13.06 -14.44 -9.45
CA GLN A 74 14.47 -14.68 -9.80
C GLN A 74 15.19 -13.41 -10.30
N GLY A 75 14.57 -12.23 -10.16
CA GLY A 75 15.16 -10.96 -10.61
C GLY A 75 15.86 -10.17 -9.50
N ALA A 76 16.37 -8.99 -9.84
CA ALA A 76 17.12 -8.11 -8.94
C ALA A 76 16.25 -7.14 -8.10
N LEU A 77 14.92 -7.15 -8.30
CA LEU A 77 13.98 -6.17 -7.72
C LEU A 77 13.30 -6.62 -6.41
N ALA A 78 13.40 -7.89 -6.04
CA ALA A 78 12.88 -8.43 -4.78
C ALA A 78 13.96 -9.32 -4.16
N THR A 79 13.79 -9.70 -2.90
CA THR A 79 14.71 -10.63 -2.25
C THR A 79 14.70 -11.93 -3.06
N ALA A 80 15.89 -12.41 -3.43
CA ALA A 80 16.01 -13.62 -4.24
C ALA A 80 15.25 -14.77 -3.56
N ASN A 81 14.36 -15.43 -4.30
CA ASN A 81 13.45 -16.48 -3.83
C ASN A 81 12.19 -16.03 -3.08
N ASP A 82 11.82 -14.74 -3.07
CA ASP A 82 10.49 -14.36 -2.58
C ASP A 82 9.38 -14.97 -3.47
N SER A 83 8.26 -15.32 -2.84
CA SER A 83 7.07 -15.72 -3.60
C SER A 83 6.39 -14.48 -4.16
N VAL A 84 6.05 -14.51 -5.45
CA VAL A 84 5.36 -13.43 -6.16
C VAL A 84 4.20 -13.99 -6.96
N TYR A 85 3.21 -13.15 -7.23
CA TYR A 85 2.23 -13.41 -8.28
C TYR A 85 2.66 -12.67 -9.54
N ARG A 86 2.86 -13.42 -10.63
CA ARG A 86 3.06 -12.87 -11.97
C ARG A 86 1.74 -12.83 -12.73
N TYR A 87 1.44 -11.70 -13.36
CA TYR A 87 0.31 -11.60 -14.27
C TYR A 87 0.63 -12.31 -15.60
N GLU A 88 -0.28 -13.15 -16.06
CA GLU A 88 -0.25 -13.85 -17.34
C GLU A 88 -1.42 -13.38 -18.19
N GLY A 89 -1.15 -12.40 -19.05
CA GLY A 89 -2.11 -11.85 -19.99
C GLY A 89 -1.49 -10.75 -20.84
N TYR A 90 -2.22 -10.27 -21.84
CA TYR A 90 -1.78 -9.16 -22.67
C TYR A 90 -2.22 -7.83 -22.05
N ILE A 91 -1.31 -6.85 -22.08
CA ILE A 91 -1.60 -5.45 -21.77
C ILE A 91 -1.07 -4.64 -22.94
N ASP A 92 -1.99 -4.03 -23.67
CA ASP A 92 -1.66 -3.23 -24.83
C ASP A 92 -1.30 -1.82 -24.39
N VAL A 93 -0.04 -1.47 -24.60
CA VAL A 93 0.45 -0.10 -24.37
C VAL A 93 0.97 0.43 -25.69
N TYR A 94 0.37 1.53 -26.13
CA TYR A 94 0.86 2.28 -27.28
C TYR A 94 2.22 2.91 -26.97
N LEU A 95 3.11 2.91 -27.95
CA LEU A 95 4.39 3.62 -27.92
C LEU A 95 4.46 4.51 -29.15
N PRO A 96 4.91 5.77 -29.02
CA PRO A 96 5.06 6.65 -30.17
C PRO A 96 6.14 6.13 -31.13
N ASP A 97 5.99 6.45 -32.41
CA ASP A 97 6.95 6.09 -33.46
C ASP A 97 8.33 6.67 -33.19
N TYR A 98 8.38 7.95 -32.81
CA TYR A 98 9.59 8.59 -32.32
C TYR A 98 9.67 8.50 -30.80
N ARG A 99 10.80 8.00 -30.31
CA ARG A 99 11.12 7.94 -28.88
C ARG A 99 12.63 7.96 -28.67
N GLN A 100 13.06 8.56 -27.57
CA GLN A 100 14.46 8.47 -27.16
C GLN A 100 14.79 7.05 -26.64
N PRO A 101 16.09 6.67 -26.57
CA PRO A 101 16.50 5.33 -26.13
C PRO A 101 16.08 4.96 -24.71
N VAL A 102 15.91 5.95 -23.84
CA VAL A 102 15.61 5.78 -22.41
C VAL A 102 14.22 6.34 -22.11
N GLY A 103 13.48 5.60 -21.29
CA GLY A 103 12.20 6.04 -20.73
C GLY A 103 11.96 5.47 -19.34
N ALA A 104 10.74 5.63 -18.83
CA ALA A 104 10.34 5.15 -17.52
C ALA A 104 8.91 4.59 -17.54
N VAL A 105 8.66 3.58 -16.72
CA VAL A 105 7.32 3.03 -16.46
C VAL A 105 6.91 3.34 -15.04
N TYR A 106 5.72 3.92 -14.90
CA TYR A 106 5.01 4.03 -13.63
C TYR A 106 3.77 3.16 -13.72
N ALA A 107 3.64 2.18 -12.82
CA ALA A 107 2.56 1.21 -12.88
C ALA A 107 1.84 1.12 -11.53
N ALA A 108 0.52 1.01 -11.58
CA ALA A 108 -0.31 0.73 -10.43
C ALA A 108 -1.32 -0.38 -10.76
N LEU A 109 -1.61 -1.19 -9.75
CA LEU A 109 -2.56 -2.29 -9.80
C LEU A 109 -3.48 -2.23 -8.60
N SER A 110 -4.73 -2.59 -8.80
CA SER A 110 -5.74 -2.56 -7.74
C SER A 110 -6.78 -3.67 -7.95
N ALA A 111 -7.34 -4.16 -6.84
CA ALA A 111 -8.50 -5.05 -6.87
C ALA A 111 -9.79 -4.34 -7.32
N VAL A 112 -9.82 -3.00 -7.26
CA VAL A 112 -10.96 -2.14 -7.61
C VAL A 112 -10.52 -0.97 -8.50
N GLU A 113 -11.45 -0.38 -9.23
CA GLU A 113 -11.15 0.82 -10.02
C GLU A 113 -10.75 1.97 -9.09
N LEU A 114 -9.75 2.74 -9.47
CA LEU A 114 -9.25 3.92 -8.75
C LEU A 114 -9.75 5.21 -9.42
N PRO A 115 -10.81 5.86 -8.91
CA PRO A 115 -11.30 7.13 -9.44
C PRO A 115 -10.26 8.24 -9.25
N GLY A 116 -10.26 9.25 -10.11
CA GLY A 116 -9.31 10.38 -10.01
C GLY A 116 -7.98 10.17 -10.74
N LEU A 117 -7.57 8.92 -10.96
CA LEU A 117 -6.45 8.65 -11.88
C LEU A 117 -6.83 9.04 -13.30
N THR A 118 -5.86 9.57 -14.02
CA THR A 118 -6.04 9.96 -15.42
C THR A 118 -6.49 8.76 -16.25
N LYS A 119 -7.58 8.97 -17.00
CA LYS A 119 -8.09 8.09 -18.05
C LYS A 119 -8.21 8.93 -19.31
N GLY A 120 -7.97 8.37 -20.48
CA GLY A 120 -8.17 9.15 -21.70
C GLY A 120 -7.55 8.54 -22.95
N ASN A 121 -7.82 9.21 -24.06
CA ASN A 121 -7.19 8.95 -25.34
C ASN A 121 -5.81 9.65 -25.41
N GLU A 122 -5.04 9.32 -26.44
CA GLU A 122 -3.65 9.77 -26.62
C GLU A 122 -3.46 11.29 -26.46
N SER A 123 -4.41 12.11 -26.94
CA SER A 123 -4.32 13.57 -26.91
C SER A 123 -4.35 14.21 -25.52
N THR A 124 -4.99 13.56 -24.54
CA THR A 124 -4.99 14.04 -23.15
C THR A 124 -3.74 13.59 -22.42
N VAL A 125 -3.29 12.37 -22.70
CA VAL A 125 -2.19 11.74 -21.98
C VAL A 125 -0.84 12.28 -22.44
N ASN A 126 -0.65 12.50 -23.75
CA ASN A 126 0.63 12.95 -24.30
C ASN A 126 1.02 14.38 -23.91
N ALA A 127 0.08 15.19 -23.41
CA ALA A 127 0.32 16.53 -22.90
C ALA A 127 0.86 16.53 -21.46
N LEU A 128 0.77 15.40 -20.75
CA LEU A 128 1.26 15.26 -19.39
C LEU A 128 2.78 15.19 -19.35
N LYS A 129 3.33 15.66 -18.25
CA LYS A 129 4.76 15.57 -17.92
C LYS A 129 4.98 14.51 -16.86
N THR A 130 6.25 14.16 -16.67
CA THR A 130 6.69 13.24 -15.63
C THR A 130 6.20 13.64 -14.25
N ALA A 131 6.22 14.94 -13.94
CA ALA A 131 5.70 15.46 -12.67
C ALA A 131 4.20 15.16 -12.51
N ASP A 132 3.40 15.36 -13.56
CA ASP A 132 1.95 15.09 -13.53
C ASP A 132 1.63 13.61 -13.33
N ILE A 133 2.52 12.72 -13.79
CA ILE A 133 2.38 11.27 -13.58
C ILE A 133 2.77 10.89 -12.16
N VAL A 134 3.91 11.37 -11.69
CA VAL A 134 4.39 11.11 -10.33
C VAL A 134 3.40 11.63 -9.28
N ASP A 135 2.73 12.76 -9.56
CA ASP A 135 1.73 13.39 -8.69
C ASP A 135 0.29 12.90 -8.92
N GLN A 136 0.08 11.80 -9.66
CA GLN A 136 -1.26 11.22 -9.83
C GLN A 136 -1.85 10.82 -8.47
N GLN A 137 -3.13 11.17 -8.30
CA GLN A 137 -3.88 10.88 -7.10
C GLN A 137 -5.19 10.16 -7.44
N PHE A 138 -5.54 9.14 -6.66
CA PHE A 138 -6.87 8.58 -6.68
C PHE A 138 -7.73 9.18 -5.57
N THR A 139 -9.04 9.22 -5.77
CA THR A 139 -10.01 9.66 -4.76
C THR A 139 -10.32 8.52 -3.80
N MET A 140 -10.15 8.78 -2.51
CA MET A 140 -10.50 7.84 -1.45
C MET A 140 -12.02 7.73 -1.31
N SER A 141 -12.51 6.51 -1.08
CA SER A 141 -13.92 6.19 -0.81
C SER A 141 -14.02 4.97 0.09
N ASP A 142 -15.20 4.67 0.63
CA ASP A 142 -15.42 3.50 1.48
C ASP A 142 -15.09 2.17 0.77
N ASP A 143 -15.33 2.08 -0.54
CA ASP A 143 -15.02 0.89 -1.32
C ASP A 143 -13.52 0.75 -1.57
N ILE A 144 -12.81 1.87 -1.74
CA ILE A 144 -11.35 1.86 -1.78
C ILE A 144 -10.79 1.49 -0.41
N GLN A 145 -11.34 2.03 0.68
CA GLN A 145 -10.88 1.78 2.05
C GLN A 145 -10.91 0.29 2.43
N LYS A 146 -11.88 -0.48 1.90
CA LYS A 146 -11.95 -1.94 2.10
C LYS A 146 -10.86 -2.72 1.35
N GLU A 147 -10.21 -2.07 0.38
CA GLU A 147 -9.33 -2.68 -0.61
C GLU A 147 -7.93 -2.05 -0.67
N ILE A 148 -7.60 -1.06 0.18
CA ILE A 148 -6.31 -0.35 0.17
C ILE A 148 -5.10 -1.27 0.33
N GLN A 149 -5.26 -2.38 1.04
CA GLN A 149 -4.26 -3.43 1.19
C GLN A 149 -3.96 -4.17 -0.13
N ASN A 150 -4.88 -4.10 -1.10
CA ASN A 150 -4.80 -4.74 -2.41
C ASN A 150 -4.43 -3.74 -3.52
N ILE A 151 -3.91 -2.56 -3.15
CA ILE A 151 -3.40 -1.56 -4.09
C ILE A 151 -1.87 -1.59 -4.06
N TYR A 152 -1.28 -1.71 -5.24
CA TYR A 152 0.14 -1.81 -5.45
C TYR A 152 0.60 -0.78 -6.47
N SER A 153 1.77 -0.20 -6.28
CA SER A 153 2.32 0.74 -7.25
C SER A 153 3.83 0.69 -7.32
N THR A 154 4.35 1.42 -8.30
CA THR A 154 5.77 1.65 -8.44
C THR A 154 6.19 2.90 -7.65
N PRO A 155 6.89 2.77 -6.51
CA PRO A 155 7.37 3.96 -5.78
C PRO A 155 8.33 4.76 -6.65
N TYR A 156 8.09 6.07 -6.77
CA TYR A 156 8.81 6.94 -7.70
C TYR A 156 10.32 7.08 -7.38
N ASN A 157 10.69 6.93 -6.13
CA ASN A 157 12.03 7.16 -5.59
C ASN A 157 12.87 5.89 -5.46
N TYR A 158 12.33 4.70 -5.80
CA TYR A 158 13.10 3.47 -5.70
C TYR A 158 14.16 3.36 -6.81
N LYS A 159 15.43 3.28 -6.40
CA LYS A 159 16.58 3.28 -7.31
C LYS A 159 17.48 2.07 -7.07
N ILE A 160 18.00 1.51 -8.16
CA ILE A 160 19.01 0.47 -8.19
C ILE A 160 20.21 1.03 -8.93
N ASN A 161 21.38 1.05 -8.27
CA ASN A 161 22.58 1.68 -8.81
C ASN A 161 22.30 3.12 -9.31
N SER A 162 21.62 3.91 -8.48
CA SER A 162 21.20 5.30 -8.76
C SER A 162 20.20 5.49 -9.92
N THR A 163 19.73 4.41 -10.54
CA THR A 163 18.77 4.44 -11.66
C THR A 163 17.39 4.04 -11.16
N TYR A 164 16.35 4.74 -11.61
CA TYR A 164 14.98 4.35 -11.30
C TYR A 164 14.70 2.92 -11.77
N TYR A 165 14.15 2.08 -10.90
CA TYR A 165 14.01 0.66 -11.23
C TYR A 165 12.97 0.39 -12.34
N GLY A 166 12.06 1.33 -12.61
CA GLY A 166 11.14 1.31 -13.74
C GLY A 166 11.73 1.85 -15.05
N THR A 167 13.04 2.10 -15.13
CA THR A 167 13.69 2.59 -16.36
C THR A 167 13.65 1.57 -17.49
N LEU A 168 13.21 2.03 -18.66
CA LEU A 168 13.27 1.28 -19.93
C LEU A 168 14.50 1.70 -20.72
N ASN A 169 15.19 0.73 -21.30
CA ASN A 169 16.35 0.94 -22.17
C ASN A 169 16.04 0.49 -23.60
N ASN A 170 16.80 1.02 -24.55
CA ASN A 170 16.74 0.68 -25.98
C ASN A 170 15.35 0.85 -26.60
N MET A 171 14.56 1.81 -26.12
CA MET A 171 13.19 1.98 -26.60
C MET A 171 13.14 2.30 -28.10
N ASN A 172 14.13 3.01 -28.63
CA ASN A 172 14.19 3.45 -30.03
C ASN A 172 14.62 2.35 -31.03
N THR A 173 15.20 1.24 -30.58
CA THR A 173 15.78 0.20 -31.46
C THR A 173 15.10 -1.15 -31.35
N VAL A 174 14.32 -1.41 -30.30
CA VAL A 174 13.57 -2.65 -30.10
C VAL A 174 12.18 -2.38 -29.50
N ASN A 175 11.29 -3.37 -29.56
CA ASN A 175 10.13 -3.40 -28.67
C ASN A 175 10.64 -3.68 -27.25
N PRO A 176 10.56 -2.72 -26.31
CA PRO A 176 11.12 -2.93 -24.99
C PRO A 176 10.38 -4.05 -24.25
N SER A 177 10.98 -4.58 -23.19
CA SER A 177 10.28 -5.44 -22.24
C SER A 177 10.73 -5.05 -20.84
N ILE A 178 9.82 -5.09 -19.87
CA ILE A 178 10.16 -4.81 -18.47
C ILE A 178 9.53 -5.85 -17.54
N ASN A 179 10.32 -6.25 -16.55
CA ASN A 179 9.85 -6.97 -15.38
C ASN A 179 9.79 -5.94 -14.25
N ILE A 180 8.60 -5.71 -13.69
CA ILE A 180 8.43 -4.70 -12.63
C ILE A 180 7.69 -5.30 -11.43
N VAL A 181 8.28 -5.12 -10.25
CA VAL A 181 7.67 -5.49 -8.97
C VAL A 181 6.94 -4.28 -8.43
N LEU A 182 5.67 -4.43 -8.09
CA LEU A 182 4.86 -3.38 -7.48
C LEU A 182 4.72 -3.62 -5.98
N TYR A 183 4.70 -2.54 -5.20
CA TYR A 183 4.70 -2.58 -3.74
C TYR A 183 3.43 -1.97 -3.19
N HIS A 184 3.03 -2.39 -1.99
CA HIS A 184 1.85 -1.84 -1.32
C HIS A 184 1.96 -0.33 -1.14
N ILE A 185 0.84 0.36 -1.31
CA ILE A 185 0.72 1.79 -0.99
C ILE A 185 0.18 2.06 0.41
N ALA A 186 -0.33 1.03 1.09
CA ALA A 186 -0.90 1.12 2.42
C ALA A 186 0.02 0.46 3.45
N SER A 187 0.21 1.14 4.58
CA SER A 187 0.92 0.63 5.74
C SER A 187 0.02 -0.31 6.54
N LYS A 188 0.62 -1.37 7.09
CA LYS A 188 -0.04 -2.18 8.12
C LYS A 188 0.14 -1.50 9.48
N LEU A 189 -0.98 -1.11 10.09
CA LEU A 189 -1.07 -0.58 11.45
C LEU A 189 -1.47 -1.71 12.40
N ASP A 190 -0.54 -2.12 13.24
CA ASP A 190 -0.72 -3.09 14.32
C ASP A 190 -1.14 -2.39 15.60
N ILE A 191 -2.25 -2.81 16.19
CA ILE A 191 -2.87 -2.18 17.34
C ILE A 191 -2.93 -3.19 18.46
N GLN A 192 -2.36 -2.83 19.62
CA GLN A 192 -2.39 -3.65 20.82
C GLN A 192 -3.01 -2.88 21.97
N TRP A 193 -3.88 -3.54 22.73
CA TRP A 193 -4.44 -2.99 23.96
C TRP A 193 -4.28 -3.94 25.12
N ASN A 194 -4.08 -3.38 26.32
CA ASN A 194 -3.98 -4.13 27.56
C ASN A 194 -4.57 -3.33 28.74
N VAL A 195 -5.45 -3.97 29.50
CA VAL A 195 -6.05 -3.51 30.75
C VAL A 195 -5.30 -4.16 31.90
N ALA A 196 -4.74 -3.33 32.80
CA ALA A 196 -3.96 -3.81 33.93
C ALA A 196 -4.80 -4.75 34.83
N THR A 197 -4.20 -5.86 35.25
CA THR A 197 -4.88 -6.98 35.93
C THR A 197 -5.65 -6.55 37.19
N ASP A 198 -5.12 -5.58 37.92
CA ASP A 198 -5.68 -5.03 39.16
C ASP A 198 -7.00 -4.26 38.95
N ILE A 199 -7.29 -3.81 37.73
CA ILE A 199 -8.52 -3.07 37.40
C ILE A 199 -9.47 -3.85 36.49
N GLN A 200 -9.16 -5.09 36.11
CA GLN A 200 -10.02 -5.87 35.19
C GLN A 200 -11.41 -6.20 35.76
N SER A 201 -11.56 -6.17 37.10
CA SER A 201 -12.84 -6.36 37.78
C SER A 201 -13.78 -5.15 37.65
N SER A 202 -13.24 -3.95 37.43
CA SER A 202 -14.00 -2.71 37.28
C SER A 202 -13.98 -2.17 35.84
N VAL A 203 -13.01 -2.57 35.03
CA VAL A 203 -12.87 -2.15 33.63
C VAL A 203 -12.97 -3.37 32.72
N LYS A 204 -14.14 -3.53 32.13
CA LYS A 204 -14.40 -4.49 31.05
C LYS A 204 -14.74 -3.72 29.79
N LEU A 205 -13.85 -3.76 28.79
CA LEU A 205 -14.09 -3.06 27.54
C LEU A 205 -15.26 -3.71 26.77
N THR A 206 -16.11 -2.87 26.18
CA THR A 206 -17.27 -3.29 25.37
C THR A 206 -17.06 -2.98 23.89
N ASN A 207 -16.32 -1.92 23.58
CA ASN A 207 -16.01 -1.51 22.21
C ASN A 207 -14.70 -0.73 22.18
N ILE A 208 -13.96 -0.85 21.07
CA ILE A 208 -12.85 0.03 20.74
C ILE A 208 -13.14 0.66 19.39
N THR A 209 -13.18 1.99 19.33
CA THR A 209 -13.28 2.73 18.08
C THR A 209 -11.90 3.24 17.70
N LEU A 210 -11.42 2.82 16.53
CA LEU A 210 -10.22 3.33 15.91
C LEU A 210 -10.57 4.51 15.01
N LYS A 211 -9.81 5.60 15.14
CA LYS A 211 -9.88 6.75 14.25
C LYS A 211 -8.50 7.03 13.67
N THR A 212 -8.36 6.81 12.37
CA THR A 212 -7.11 7.00 11.63
C THR A 212 -7.21 8.20 10.71
N PRO A 213 -6.19 9.07 10.67
CA PRO A 213 -6.15 10.16 9.70
C PRO A 213 -6.09 9.60 8.28
N GLN A 214 -6.77 10.26 7.35
CA GLN A 214 -6.92 9.78 5.98
C GLN A 214 -6.86 10.94 4.98
N PRO A 215 -6.20 10.78 3.83
CA PRO A 215 -6.31 11.70 2.71
C PRO A 215 -7.59 11.44 1.90
N GLN A 216 -8.26 12.50 1.45
CA GLN A 216 -9.36 12.40 0.46
C GLN A 216 -8.84 12.10 -0.95
N LYS A 217 -7.61 12.54 -1.23
CA LYS A 217 -6.88 12.25 -2.47
C LYS A 217 -5.53 11.64 -2.14
N CYS A 218 -5.28 10.45 -2.67
CA CYS A 218 -4.13 9.64 -2.30
C CYS A 218 -3.15 9.58 -3.45
N PHE A 219 -1.90 9.99 -3.24
CA PHE A 219 -0.84 9.76 -4.21
C PHE A 219 -0.62 8.27 -4.45
N ILE A 220 -0.61 7.87 -5.72
CA ILE A 220 -0.42 6.47 -6.09
C ILE A 220 1.06 6.09 -6.13
N PHE A 221 1.95 6.96 -6.62
CA PHE A 221 3.39 6.68 -6.75
C PHE A 221 4.25 7.29 -5.63
N LYS A 222 3.63 8.08 -4.74
CA LYS A 222 4.26 8.77 -3.60
C LYS A 222 3.49 8.50 -2.30
N PRO A 223 3.28 7.23 -1.91
CA PRO A 223 2.37 6.92 -0.80
C PRO A 223 2.77 7.58 0.53
N LEU A 224 4.05 7.90 0.75
CA LEU A 224 4.55 8.56 1.97
C LEU A 224 4.42 10.09 1.96
N GLU A 225 4.00 10.70 0.86
CA GLU A 225 3.84 12.16 0.73
C GLU A 225 2.39 12.62 0.93
N ASN A 226 1.50 11.71 1.32
CA ASN A 226 0.11 12.05 1.60
C ASN A 226 -0.03 12.91 2.87
N THR A 227 -1.01 13.81 2.84
CA THR A 227 -1.42 14.62 3.99
C THR A 227 -2.84 14.26 4.41
N ALA A 228 -3.09 14.26 5.71
CA ALA A 228 -4.43 13.98 6.23
C ALA A 228 -5.36 15.15 5.91
N THR A 229 -6.53 14.86 5.35
CA THR A 229 -7.60 15.86 5.11
C THR A 229 -8.94 15.41 5.69
N ASP A 230 -9.01 14.19 6.20
CA ASP A 230 -10.19 13.56 6.76
C ASP A 230 -9.79 12.53 7.83
N THR A 231 -10.77 11.87 8.45
CA THR A 231 -10.57 10.78 9.41
C THR A 231 -11.49 9.61 9.08
N HIS A 232 -10.92 8.41 9.00
CA HIS A 232 -11.68 7.18 8.93
C HIS A 232 -11.92 6.63 10.34
N SER A 233 -13.15 6.21 10.63
CA SER A 233 -13.52 5.65 11.92
C SER A 233 -14.09 4.25 11.75
N GLU A 234 -13.61 3.31 12.55
CA GLU A 234 -14.07 1.93 12.53
C GLU A 234 -14.09 1.34 13.95
N SER A 235 -14.94 0.34 14.16
CA SER A 235 -15.05 -0.35 15.45
C SER A 235 -14.34 -1.70 15.40
N ILE A 236 -13.54 -1.97 16.42
CA ILE A 236 -12.96 -3.28 16.70
C ILE A 236 -13.93 -4.01 17.62
N GLN A 237 -14.49 -5.11 17.11
CA GLN A 237 -15.38 -5.95 17.89
C GLN A 237 -14.59 -6.71 18.97
N LEU A 238 -15.14 -6.77 20.18
CA LEU A 238 -14.52 -7.44 21.32
C LEU A 238 -15.28 -8.71 21.67
N ASP A 239 -14.55 -9.81 21.79
CA ASP A 239 -15.03 -11.12 22.21
C ASP A 239 -14.66 -11.39 23.67
N ALA A 240 -15.16 -12.48 24.24
CA ALA A 240 -14.75 -12.96 25.56
C ALA A 240 -13.22 -13.13 25.63
N GLY A 241 -12.58 -12.42 26.57
CA GLY A 241 -11.12 -12.37 26.71
C GLY A 241 -10.51 -11.11 26.09
N SER A 242 -10.96 -10.69 24.91
CA SER A 242 -10.42 -9.50 24.25
C SER A 242 -10.86 -8.18 24.89
N GLN A 243 -11.77 -8.24 25.88
CA GLN A 243 -12.15 -7.09 26.70
C GLN A 243 -11.02 -6.55 27.58
N TRP A 244 -9.97 -7.34 27.83
CA TRP A 244 -8.86 -6.93 28.71
C TRP A 244 -7.54 -6.86 27.98
N TYR A 245 -7.28 -7.73 27.01
CA TYR A 245 -6.07 -7.69 26.21
C TYR A 245 -6.38 -8.15 24.80
N GLY A 246 -5.78 -7.51 23.80
CA GLY A 246 -5.98 -7.94 22.43
C GLY A 246 -5.08 -7.23 21.45
N ARG A 247 -5.15 -7.72 20.22
CA ARG A 247 -4.39 -7.22 19.08
C ARG A 247 -5.27 -7.25 17.85
N ASP A 248 -5.18 -6.23 17.03
CA ASP A 248 -5.85 -6.14 15.76
C ASP A 248 -4.96 -5.41 14.75
N TYR A 249 -5.23 -5.58 13.45
CA TYR A 249 -4.46 -4.93 12.40
C TYR A 249 -5.38 -4.25 11.41
N ARG A 250 -4.97 -3.07 10.95
CA ARG A 250 -5.65 -2.31 9.91
C ARG A 250 -4.66 -1.87 8.85
N TYR A 251 -5.12 -1.74 7.63
CA TYR A 251 -4.34 -1.07 6.60
C TYR A 251 -4.74 0.39 6.58
N VAL A 252 -3.77 1.27 6.43
CA VAL A 252 -3.97 2.71 6.42
C VAL A 252 -3.07 3.32 5.35
N ILE A 253 -3.52 4.41 4.73
CA ILE A 253 -2.62 5.22 3.91
C ILE A 253 -1.69 5.98 4.87
N PRO A 254 -0.36 5.83 4.74
CA PRO A 254 0.56 6.56 5.60
C PRO A 254 0.42 8.05 5.35
N VAL A 255 0.15 8.79 6.42
CA VAL A 255 0.12 10.25 6.45
C VAL A 255 0.94 10.72 7.65
N THR A 256 1.54 11.89 7.54
CA THR A 256 2.34 12.45 8.63
C THR A 256 1.75 13.73 9.17
N ASP A 257 1.88 13.94 10.47
CA ASP A 257 1.77 15.26 11.07
C ASP A 257 2.97 16.15 10.70
N ASP A 258 2.99 17.38 11.23
CA ASP A 258 4.06 18.35 11.01
C ASP A 258 5.45 17.87 11.50
N ASN A 259 5.48 16.86 12.39
CA ASN A 259 6.72 16.27 12.90
C ASN A 259 7.14 15.01 12.15
N SER A 260 6.49 14.67 11.03
CA SER A 260 6.72 13.43 10.27
C SER A 260 6.31 12.15 11.02
N HIS A 261 5.37 12.23 11.96
CA HIS A 261 4.86 11.08 12.71
C HIS A 261 3.47 10.66 12.24
N TYR A 262 3.20 9.36 12.30
CA TYR A 262 1.83 8.85 12.14
C TYR A 262 1.14 8.83 13.50
N LYS A 263 0.03 9.57 13.61
CA LYS A 263 -0.78 9.62 14.84
C LYS A 263 -2.20 9.19 14.56
N PHE A 264 -2.81 8.48 15.50
CA PHE A 264 -4.20 8.04 15.41
C PHE A 264 -4.82 8.04 16.82
N SER A 265 -6.15 7.91 16.91
CA SER A 265 -6.82 7.84 18.21
C SER A 265 -7.59 6.55 18.41
N LEU A 266 -7.54 6.02 19.63
CA LEU A 266 -8.37 4.90 20.08
C LEU A 266 -9.33 5.39 21.17
N THR A 267 -10.63 5.26 20.92
CA THR A 267 -11.67 5.44 21.92
C THR A 267 -12.09 4.08 22.46
N MET A 268 -11.73 3.81 23.70
CA MET A 268 -12.12 2.61 24.43
C MET A 268 -13.37 2.89 25.27
N SER A 269 -14.37 2.01 25.18
CA SER A 269 -15.63 2.12 25.91
C SER A 269 -15.79 0.95 26.88
N ASN A 270 -16.36 1.22 28.06
CA ASN A 270 -16.90 0.21 28.97
C ASN A 270 -18.42 0.47 29.13
N ASN A 271 -19.09 -0.17 30.10
CA ASN A 271 -20.54 0.03 30.31
C ASN A 271 -20.90 1.40 30.92
N GLU A 272 -19.92 2.15 31.42
CA GLU A 272 -20.13 3.35 32.25
C GLU A 272 -19.60 4.62 31.55
N SER A 273 -18.50 4.51 30.81
CA SER A 273 -17.74 5.63 30.29
C SER A 273 -16.90 5.28 29.05
N THR A 274 -16.31 6.31 28.45
CA THR A 274 -15.43 6.21 27.29
C THR A 274 -14.14 6.99 27.52
N LYS A 275 -13.01 6.46 27.06
CA LYS A 275 -11.70 7.12 27.11
C LYS A 275 -11.03 7.09 25.76
N THR A 276 -10.61 8.27 25.30
CA THR A 276 -9.85 8.42 24.06
C THR A 276 -8.37 8.61 24.38
N ASN A 277 -7.50 7.93 23.64
CA ASN A 277 -6.06 8.11 23.70
C ASN A 277 -5.54 8.38 22.29
N ASP A 278 -4.76 9.45 22.14
CA ASP A 278 -3.99 9.70 20.94
C ASP A 278 -2.67 8.92 21.02
N ILE A 279 -2.35 8.21 19.94
CA ILE A 279 -1.25 7.26 19.87
C ILE A 279 -0.32 7.71 18.76
N ASP A 280 0.95 7.75 19.08
CA ASP A 280 2.03 7.95 18.14
C ASP A 280 2.56 6.59 17.68
N ALA A 281 2.39 6.28 16.40
CA ALA A 281 2.83 5.02 15.80
C ALA A 281 4.27 5.10 15.27
N GLY A 282 4.97 6.21 15.51
CA GLY A 282 6.35 6.44 15.12
C GLY A 282 6.50 7.36 13.90
N SER A 283 7.76 7.63 13.58
CA SER A 283 8.15 8.47 12.44
C SER A 283 8.03 7.72 11.12
N ILE A 284 7.66 8.46 10.07
CA ILE A 284 7.66 8.01 8.68
C ILE A 284 8.81 8.72 7.96
N ASP A 285 9.80 7.93 7.53
CA ASP A 285 10.88 8.41 6.66
C ASP A 285 10.40 8.47 5.20
N LYS A 286 10.06 9.66 4.72
CA LYS A 286 9.59 9.90 3.35
C LYS A 286 10.67 9.62 2.28
N SER A 287 11.93 9.46 2.68
CA SER A 287 12.99 9.08 1.74
C SER A 287 12.94 7.59 1.38
N GLN A 288 12.26 6.76 2.19
CA GLN A 288 12.08 5.35 1.89
C GLN A 288 11.13 5.15 0.70
N PRO A 289 11.38 4.14 -0.14
CA PRO A 289 10.48 3.82 -1.24
C PRO A 289 9.25 3.01 -0.79
N PHE A 290 9.32 2.36 0.37
CA PHE A 290 8.30 1.42 0.81
C PHE A 290 7.57 1.94 2.03
N VAL A 291 6.27 1.64 2.09
CA VAL A 291 5.43 1.98 3.22
C VAL A 291 5.81 1.17 4.45
N PRO A 292 5.93 1.79 5.64
CA PRO A 292 6.39 1.09 6.84
C PRO A 292 5.30 0.20 7.44
N TRP A 293 5.71 -0.73 8.29
CA TRP A 293 4.83 -1.31 9.30
C TRP A 293 4.81 -0.39 10.51
N MET A 294 3.63 -0.17 11.07
CA MET A 294 3.41 0.76 12.18
C MET A 294 2.81 0.00 13.35
N LEU A 295 3.20 0.38 14.57
CA LEU A 295 2.73 -0.22 15.81
C LEU A 295 2.16 0.87 16.71
N GLY A 296 0.94 0.68 17.18
CA GLY A 296 0.37 1.46 18.25
C GLY A 296 -0.05 0.58 19.42
N THR A 297 0.40 0.95 20.61
CA THR A 297 0.13 0.21 21.84
C THR A 297 -0.55 1.11 22.84
N VAL A 298 -1.64 0.64 23.45
CA VAL A 298 -2.27 1.32 24.58
C VAL A 298 -2.30 0.42 25.80
N THR A 299 -1.87 0.98 26.93
CA THR A 299 -2.02 0.34 28.24
C THR A 299 -2.92 1.17 29.11
N VAL A 300 -3.98 0.53 29.60
CA VAL A 300 -4.94 1.08 30.52
C VAL A 300 -4.52 0.72 31.95
N LYS A 301 -4.17 1.72 32.76
CA LYS A 301 -3.62 1.55 34.11
C LYS A 301 -4.47 2.13 35.25
N THR A 302 -5.52 2.85 34.91
CA THR A 302 -6.43 3.48 35.87
C THR A 302 -7.85 3.18 35.46
N SER A 303 -8.77 2.98 36.41
CA SER A 303 -10.20 2.91 36.12
C SER A 303 -10.74 4.29 35.69
N TRP A 304 -11.80 4.29 34.90
CA TRP A 304 -12.55 5.46 34.44
C TRP A 304 -13.97 5.05 34.09
#